data_AF-A0A251SG46-F1
#
_entry.id   AF-A0A251SG46-F1
#
_cell.length_a   1.000
_cell.length_b   1.000
_cell.length_c   1.000
_cell.angle_alpha   90.00
_cell.angle_beta   90.00
_cell.angle_gamma   90.00
#
_symmetry.space_group_name_H-M   'P 1'
#
loop_
_entity.id
_entity.type
_entity.pdbx_description
1 polymer ?
#
loop_
_entity_poly.entity_id
_entity_poly.type
_entity_poly.pdbx_seq_one_letter_code
_entity_poly.pdbx_strand_id
1 'polypeptide(L)'
;MARKMNGKPPYTHNVTTLWYGAPEVFLRAPYYNSSVDMWAAGAIMAELFTNQPLFQGSFESDVMYKICRVLGTPTESTWFSGLDLARNICYRFPDFPGVRFSELLPTASSDAVNLIASLLSWCPCERPTAMQALQHPFFHGCYRMPPTVHLEDTCCNILNSVPLVFRIARQRELLKETRSLRSCVSGSERVDASEDPIHKLLLNPFVFLK
;
A
#
# COMPACT_ATOMS: atom_id res chain seq x y z
N MET A 1 -2.48 -1.34 9.00
CA MET A 1 -2.53 -2.50 9.91
C MET A 1 -2.45 -2.01 11.35
N ALA A 2 -3.41 -2.37 12.22
CA ALA A 2 -3.47 -1.87 13.60
C ALA A 2 -2.96 -2.93 14.58
N ARG A 3 -2.06 -2.53 15.48
CA ARG A 3 -1.51 -3.36 16.55
C ARG A 3 -2.55 -3.47 17.67
N LYS A 4 -2.88 -4.69 18.13
CA LYS A 4 -3.70 -4.88 19.33
C LYS A 4 -2.86 -4.47 20.54
N MET A 5 -3.27 -3.41 21.25
CA MET A 5 -2.51 -2.77 22.33
C MET A 5 -2.36 -3.62 23.61
N ASN A 6 -2.97 -4.81 23.68
CA ASN A 6 -3.15 -5.58 24.92
C ASN A 6 -2.59 -7.02 24.87
N GLY A 7 -1.52 -7.30 24.12
CA GLY A 7 -0.86 -8.62 24.17
C GLY A 7 0.05 -8.73 25.40
N LYS A 8 0.26 -9.94 25.94
CA LYS A 8 1.34 -10.16 26.92
C LYS A 8 2.64 -10.49 26.17
N PRO A 9 3.79 -9.93 26.56
CA PRO A 9 5.08 -10.19 25.90
C PRO A 9 5.53 -11.66 26.04
N PRO A 10 6.41 -12.15 25.14
CA PRO A 10 7.07 -11.40 24.06
C PRO A 10 6.17 -11.23 22.83
N TYR A 11 6.06 -10.00 22.34
CA TYR A 11 5.43 -9.72 21.05
C TYR A 11 6.36 -10.21 19.94
N THR A 12 5.85 -10.98 18.99
CA THR A 12 6.61 -11.35 17.79
C THR A 12 7.00 -10.07 17.05
N HIS A 13 8.30 -9.86 16.83
CA HIS A 13 8.87 -8.63 16.26
C HIS A 13 8.39 -8.33 14.82
N ASN A 14 7.87 -9.33 14.10
CA ASN A 14 7.49 -9.22 12.68
C ASN A 14 5.97 -9.24 12.46
N VAL A 15 5.24 -8.20 12.86
CA VAL A 15 3.82 -8.02 12.51
C VAL A 15 3.66 -6.98 11.40
N THR A 16 4.55 -6.98 10.41
CA THR A 16 4.44 -6.16 9.20
C THR A 16 4.86 -7.01 8.01
N THR A 17 4.07 -6.99 6.95
CA THR A 17 4.34 -7.77 5.73
C THR A 17 5.55 -7.19 5.01
N LEU A 18 6.70 -7.87 5.12
CA LEU A 18 7.98 -7.43 4.54
C LEU A 18 8.02 -7.48 3.00
N TRP A 19 7.02 -8.11 2.36
CA TRP A 19 7.02 -8.46 0.93
C TRP A 19 7.08 -7.26 -0.02
N TYR A 20 6.71 -6.08 0.46
CA TYR A 20 6.70 -4.84 -0.32
C TYR A 20 7.82 -3.88 0.09
N GLY A 21 8.74 -4.31 0.96
CA GLY A 21 9.85 -3.50 1.41
C GLY A 21 10.90 -3.31 0.30
N ALA A 22 11.37 -2.08 0.16
CA ALA A 22 12.38 -1.71 -0.81
C ALA A 22 13.79 -2.15 -0.34
N PRO A 23 14.70 -2.52 -1.27
CA PRO A 23 16.00 -3.09 -0.92
C PRO A 23 16.87 -2.14 -0.08
N GLU A 24 16.81 -0.82 -0.32
CA GLU A 24 17.54 0.19 0.46
C GLU A 24 17.13 0.22 1.94
N VAL A 25 15.89 -0.15 2.27
CA VAL A 25 15.42 -0.23 3.66
C VAL A 25 16.06 -1.43 4.37
N PHE A 26 16.19 -2.56 3.67
CA PHE A 26 16.86 -3.75 4.20
C PHE A 26 18.37 -3.52 4.38
N LEU A 27 18.99 -2.72 3.51
CA LEU A 27 20.39 -2.33 3.61
C LEU A 27 20.67 -1.18 4.58
N ARG A 28 19.66 -0.73 5.34
CA ARG A 28 19.78 0.34 6.35
C ARG A 28 20.29 1.65 5.76
N ALA A 29 19.81 2.02 4.57
CA ALA A 29 20.09 3.33 4.00
C ALA A 29 19.76 4.44 5.01
N PRO A 30 20.66 5.41 5.25
CA PRO A 30 20.46 6.45 6.26
C PRO A 30 19.31 7.39 5.91
N TYR A 31 18.99 7.50 4.63
CA TYR A 31 17.91 8.32 4.10
C TYR A 31 17.13 7.53 3.07
N TYR A 32 15.81 7.54 3.19
CA TYR A 32 14.88 7.03 2.20
C TYR A 32 13.79 8.09 1.94
N ASN A 33 13.20 8.05 0.75
CA ASN A 33 12.21 9.02 0.29
C ASN A 33 11.01 8.29 -0.33
N SER A 34 10.14 9.00 -1.06
CA SER A 34 8.96 8.44 -1.72
C SER A 34 9.25 7.30 -2.71
N SER A 35 10.50 7.09 -3.13
CA SER A 35 10.90 5.95 -3.99
C SER A 35 10.65 4.58 -3.33
N VAL A 36 10.58 4.50 -2.00
CA VAL A 36 10.20 3.24 -1.30
C VAL A 36 8.73 2.89 -1.57
N ASP A 37 7.87 3.90 -1.68
CA ASP A 37 6.46 3.72 -2.02
C ASP A 37 6.31 3.33 -3.49
N MET A 38 7.17 3.87 -4.37
CA MET A 38 7.19 3.51 -5.79
C MET A 38 7.60 2.04 -5.99
N TRP A 39 8.55 1.55 -5.20
CA TRP A 39 8.90 0.12 -5.17
C TRP A 39 7.70 -0.74 -4.74
N ALA A 40 7.06 -0.38 -3.62
CA ALA A 40 5.89 -1.09 -3.13
C ALA A 40 4.76 -1.11 -4.18
N ALA A 41 4.53 0.00 -4.88
CA ALA A 41 3.57 0.08 -5.97
C ALA A 41 3.92 -0.87 -7.13
N GLY A 42 5.19 -0.97 -7.51
CA GLY A 42 5.66 -1.93 -8.52
C GLY A 42 5.44 -3.38 -8.10
N ALA A 43 5.76 -3.71 -6.84
CA ALA A 43 5.57 -5.05 -6.29
C ALA A 43 4.09 -5.44 -6.22
N ILE A 44 3.22 -4.53 -5.78
CA ILE A 44 1.76 -4.73 -5.77
C ILE A 44 1.23 -4.87 -7.20
N MET A 45 1.69 -4.04 -8.13
CA MET A 45 1.25 -4.11 -9.53
C MET A 45 1.58 -5.47 -10.15
N ALA A 46 2.79 -6.01 -9.90
CA ALA A 46 3.16 -7.35 -10.33
C ALA A 46 2.31 -8.45 -9.66
N GLU A 47 1.97 -8.29 -8.38
CA GLU A 47 1.07 -9.19 -7.66
C GLU A 47 -0.34 -9.21 -8.28
N LEU A 48 -0.86 -8.09 -8.76
CA LEU A 48 -2.17 -8.06 -9.43
C LEU A 48 -2.22 -8.92 -10.70
N PHE A 49 -1.11 -9.05 -11.42
CA PHE A 49 -1.03 -9.90 -12.62
C PHE A 49 -0.83 -11.39 -12.29
N THR A 50 -0.14 -11.68 -11.19
CA THR A 50 0.22 -13.06 -10.79
C THR A 50 -0.75 -13.65 -9.76
N ASN A 51 -1.60 -12.82 -9.15
CA ASN A 51 -2.43 -13.12 -7.98
C ASN A 51 -1.64 -13.69 -6.78
N GLN A 52 -0.33 -13.45 -6.73
CA GLN A 52 0.57 -13.91 -5.67
C GLN A 52 1.62 -12.82 -5.38
N PRO A 53 2.03 -12.63 -4.11
CA PRO A 53 3.05 -11.65 -3.77
C PRO A 53 4.38 -11.96 -4.46
N LEU A 54 4.94 -10.98 -5.17
CA LEU A 54 6.16 -11.17 -5.95
C LEU A 54 7.38 -11.55 -5.09
N PHE A 55 7.53 -10.94 -3.91
CA PHE A 55 8.66 -11.16 -3.00
C PHE A 55 8.21 -11.76 -1.66
N GLN A 56 7.53 -12.91 -1.71
CA GLN A 56 6.99 -13.57 -0.52
C GLN A 56 8.09 -14.14 0.40
N GLY A 57 8.61 -13.35 1.33
CA GLY A 57 9.65 -13.76 2.27
C GLY A 57 9.21 -13.79 3.74
N SER A 58 9.86 -14.64 4.55
CA SER A 58 9.57 -14.74 5.99
C SER A 58 10.34 -13.72 6.85
N PHE A 59 11.50 -13.28 6.39
CA PHE A 59 12.39 -12.30 7.05
C PHE A 59 13.15 -11.48 6.00
N GLU A 60 13.83 -10.40 6.42
CA GLU A 60 14.43 -9.41 5.51
C GLU A 60 15.40 -10.02 4.49
N SER A 61 16.29 -10.91 4.91
CA SER A 61 17.25 -11.55 4.00
C SER A 61 16.61 -12.55 3.04
N ASP A 62 15.50 -13.19 3.41
CA ASP A 62 14.72 -14.05 2.50
C ASP A 62 13.98 -13.21 1.44
N VAL A 63 13.43 -12.06 1.83
CA VAL A 63 12.87 -11.09 0.86
C VAL A 63 13.97 -10.62 -0.09
N MET A 64 15.14 -10.21 0.41
CA MET A 64 16.27 -9.77 -0.42
C MET A 64 16.75 -10.86 -1.38
N TYR A 65 16.81 -12.12 -0.93
CA TYR A 65 17.14 -13.27 -1.78
C TYR A 65 16.13 -13.40 -2.94
N LYS A 66 14.83 -13.26 -2.67
CA LYS A 66 13.78 -13.30 -3.68
C LYS A 66 13.85 -12.12 -4.66
N ILE A 67 14.18 -10.92 -4.16
CA ILE A 67 14.45 -9.76 -5.02
C ILE A 67 15.58 -10.08 -6.00
N CYS A 68 16.70 -10.59 -5.52
CA CYS A 68 17.84 -10.96 -6.38
C CYS A 68 17.49 -12.05 -7.38
N ARG A 69 16.64 -13.02 -7.00
CA ARG A 69 16.18 -14.05 -7.95
C ARG A 69 15.40 -13.48 -9.13
N VAL A 70 14.62 -12.42 -8.91
CA VAL A 70 13.80 -11.79 -9.95
C VAL A 70 14.60 -10.76 -10.75
N LEU A 71 15.27 -9.82 -10.06
CA LEU A 71 15.97 -8.71 -10.71
C LEU A 71 17.41 -9.04 -11.15
N GLY A 72 17.97 -10.13 -10.63
CA GLY A 72 19.40 -10.39 -10.70
C GLY A 72 20.16 -9.67 -9.61
N THR A 73 21.43 -10.04 -9.44
CA THR A 73 22.33 -9.42 -8.46
C THR A 73 22.63 -7.98 -8.86
N PRO A 74 22.55 -7.00 -7.93
CA PRO A 74 22.91 -5.64 -8.24
C PRO A 74 24.41 -5.56 -8.58
N THR A 75 24.72 -4.81 -9.63
CA THR A 75 26.06 -4.47 -10.08
C THR A 75 26.32 -2.97 -9.90
N GLU A 76 27.56 -2.53 -10.07
CA GLU A 76 27.94 -1.12 -9.97
C GLU A 76 27.14 -0.23 -10.94
N SER A 77 26.84 -0.73 -12.14
CA SER A 77 26.05 0.01 -13.13
C SER A 77 24.58 0.13 -12.75
N THR A 78 24.02 -0.89 -12.07
CA THR A 78 22.60 -0.87 -11.66
C THR A 78 22.36 -0.13 -10.35
N TRP A 79 23.29 -0.24 -9.38
CA TRP A 79 23.11 0.36 -8.06
C TRP A 79 24.41 0.43 -7.24
N PHE A 80 25.35 1.27 -7.67
CA PHE A 80 26.62 1.51 -6.97
C PHE A 80 26.44 1.80 -5.46
N SER A 81 25.58 2.75 -5.10
CA SER A 81 25.37 3.12 -3.69
C SER A 81 24.78 1.99 -2.85
N GLY A 82 24.02 1.07 -3.44
CA GLY A 82 23.51 -0.11 -2.74
C GLY A 82 24.60 -1.11 -2.38
N LEU A 83 25.62 -1.26 -3.24
CA LEU A 83 26.78 -2.09 -2.93
C LEU A 83 27.56 -1.54 -1.74
N ASP A 84 27.69 -0.22 -1.62
CA ASP A 84 28.32 0.44 -0.47
C ASP A 84 27.54 0.19 0.82
N LEU A 85 26.21 0.33 0.77
CA LEU A 85 25.34 0.04 1.91
C LEU A 85 25.46 -1.42 2.36
N ALA A 86 25.46 -2.36 1.41
CA ALA A 86 25.63 -3.78 1.70
C ALA A 86 26.98 -4.07 2.38
N ARG A 87 28.07 -3.44 1.91
CA ARG A 87 29.40 -3.55 2.53
C ARG A 87 29.41 -3.04 3.97
N ASN A 88 28.72 -1.93 4.25
CA ASN A 88 28.66 -1.35 5.60
C ASN A 88 28.00 -2.25 6.64
N ILE A 89 27.10 -3.14 6.21
CA ILE A 89 26.42 -4.11 7.09
C ILE A 89 26.92 -5.55 6.89
N CYS A 90 28.04 -5.74 6.18
CA CYS A 90 28.60 -7.04 5.83
C CYS A 90 27.61 -7.98 5.12
N TYR A 91 26.68 -7.43 4.34
CA TYR A 91 25.74 -8.21 3.55
C TYR A 91 26.36 -8.57 2.20
N ARG A 92 26.25 -9.85 1.82
CA ARG A 92 26.67 -10.35 0.51
C ARG A 92 25.44 -10.77 -0.28
N PHE A 93 25.25 -10.17 -1.45
CA PHE A 93 24.19 -10.57 -2.36
C PHE A 93 24.45 -11.98 -2.90
N PRO A 94 23.40 -12.80 -3.08
CA PRO A 94 23.51 -14.05 -3.83
C PRO A 94 23.67 -13.74 -5.33
N ASP A 95 24.34 -14.64 -6.05
CA ASP A 95 24.58 -14.51 -7.49
C ASP A 95 23.40 -15.05 -8.29
N PHE A 96 22.73 -14.16 -9.05
CA PHE A 96 21.60 -14.48 -9.91
C PHE A 96 21.64 -13.65 -11.20
N PRO A 97 21.30 -14.24 -12.36
CA PRO A 97 21.23 -13.52 -13.63
C PRO A 97 19.97 -12.64 -13.77
N GLY A 98 18.99 -12.81 -12.88
CA GLY A 98 17.66 -12.21 -13.00
C GLY A 98 16.78 -12.94 -14.01
N VAL A 99 15.49 -12.56 -14.03
CA VAL A 99 14.47 -13.11 -14.92
C VAL A 99 13.87 -11.96 -15.72
N ARG A 100 13.52 -12.22 -16.98
CA ARG A 100 12.81 -11.23 -17.79
C ARG A 100 11.39 -11.04 -17.26
N PHE A 101 11.02 -9.80 -16.94
CA PHE A 101 9.66 -9.50 -16.47
C PHE A 101 8.55 -9.94 -17.44
N SER A 102 8.81 -9.98 -18.74
CA SER A 102 7.87 -10.49 -19.74
C SER A 102 7.55 -11.98 -19.57
N GLU A 103 8.51 -12.78 -19.09
CA GLU A 103 8.31 -14.21 -18.82
C GLU A 103 7.61 -14.42 -17.48
N LEU A 104 7.92 -13.55 -16.51
CA LEU A 104 7.31 -13.57 -15.18
C LEU A 104 5.84 -13.11 -15.20
N LEU A 105 5.50 -12.18 -16.09
CA LEU A 105 4.19 -11.55 -16.21
C LEU A 105 3.59 -11.79 -17.61
N PRO A 106 3.31 -13.05 -17.99
CA PRO A 106 2.88 -13.39 -19.35
C PRO A 106 1.51 -12.80 -19.73
N THR A 107 0.70 -12.45 -18.74
CA THR A 107 -0.63 -11.85 -18.92
C THR A 107 -0.59 -10.33 -19.02
N ALA A 108 0.54 -9.70 -18.69
CA ALA A 108 0.69 -8.26 -18.67
C ALA A 108 1.02 -7.71 -20.07
N SER A 109 0.52 -6.52 -20.39
CA SER A 109 0.92 -5.83 -21.63
C SER A 109 2.39 -5.40 -21.57
N SER A 110 3.00 -5.13 -22.72
CA SER A 110 4.37 -4.60 -22.80
C SER A 110 4.55 -3.34 -21.97
N ASP A 111 3.55 -2.45 -21.96
CA ASP A 111 3.58 -1.20 -21.22
C ASP A 111 3.49 -1.43 -19.71
N ALA A 112 2.70 -2.41 -19.28
CA ALA A 112 2.62 -2.81 -17.88
C ALA A 112 3.97 -3.38 -17.40
N VAL A 113 4.55 -4.29 -18.19
CA VAL A 113 5.88 -4.87 -17.92
C VAL A 113 6.94 -3.79 -17.82
N ASN A 114 6.93 -2.81 -18.73
CA ASN A 114 7.88 -1.70 -18.72
C ASN A 114 7.73 -0.82 -17.47
N LEU A 115 6.50 -0.45 -17.12
CA LEU A 115 6.22 0.32 -15.92
C LEU A 115 6.67 -0.43 -14.65
N ILE A 116 6.30 -1.70 -14.51
CA ILE A 116 6.68 -2.53 -13.36
C ILE A 116 8.21 -2.62 -13.24
N ALA A 117 8.91 -2.86 -14.35
CA ALA A 117 10.37 -2.92 -14.35
C ALA A 117 11.00 -1.59 -13.91
N SER A 118 10.46 -0.45 -14.34
CA SER A 118 10.95 0.87 -13.93
C SER A 118 10.72 1.15 -12.43
N LEU A 119 9.57 0.74 -11.89
CA LEU A 119 9.22 0.87 -10.47
C LEU A 119 10.08 -0.02 -9.57
N LEU A 120 10.46 -1.20 -10.08
CA LEU A 120 11.30 -2.18 -9.39
C LEU A 120 12.81 -2.01 -9.70
N SER A 121 13.24 -0.81 -10.10
CA SER A 121 14.67 -0.50 -10.27
C SER A 121 15.44 -0.62 -8.96
N TRP A 122 16.65 -1.18 -9.02
CA TRP A 122 17.54 -1.28 -7.87
C TRP A 122 17.89 0.09 -7.28
N CYS A 123 18.38 1.03 -8.10
CA CYS A 123 18.59 2.39 -7.62
C CYS A 123 17.24 3.06 -7.32
N PRO A 124 17.03 3.60 -6.11
CA PRO A 124 15.84 4.37 -5.79
C PRO A 124 15.70 5.63 -6.66
N CYS A 125 16.83 6.14 -7.17
CA CYS A 125 16.93 7.29 -8.06
C CYS A 125 16.38 7.06 -9.47
N GLU A 126 16.44 5.81 -9.95
CA GLU A 126 15.97 5.42 -11.28
C GLU A 126 14.46 5.08 -11.30
N ARG A 127 13.82 5.03 -10.11
CA ARG A 127 12.38 4.80 -10.01
C ARG A 127 11.64 6.08 -10.38
N PRO A 128 10.61 6.03 -11.24
CA PRO A 128 9.82 7.20 -11.56
C PRO A 128 9.06 7.69 -10.33
N THR A 129 8.85 9.00 -10.23
CA THR A 129 7.91 9.57 -9.25
C THR A 129 6.47 9.15 -9.56
N ALA A 130 5.56 9.25 -8.58
CA ALA A 130 4.15 8.94 -8.79
C ALA A 130 3.53 9.73 -9.96
N MET A 131 3.90 11.01 -10.10
CA MET A 131 3.45 11.86 -11.21
C MET A 131 3.95 11.35 -12.57
N GLN A 132 5.24 10.98 -12.66
CA GLN A 132 5.82 10.41 -13.89
C GLN A 132 5.21 9.04 -14.21
N ALA A 133 4.97 8.20 -13.19
CA ALA A 133 4.34 6.90 -13.36
C ALA A 133 2.91 7.03 -13.93
N LEU A 134 2.13 8.02 -13.49
CA LEU A 134 0.78 8.28 -14.01
C LEU A 134 0.76 8.78 -15.46
N GLN A 135 1.88 9.34 -15.95
CA GLN A 135 2.06 9.76 -17.33
C GLN A 135 2.58 8.63 -18.23
N HIS A 136 2.80 7.43 -17.68
CA HIS A 136 3.30 6.29 -18.44
C HIS A 136 2.26 5.79 -19.47
N PRO A 137 2.69 5.35 -20.67
CA PRO A 137 1.79 4.83 -21.71
C PRO A 137 0.77 3.77 -21.23
N PHE A 138 1.15 2.98 -20.22
CA PHE A 138 0.27 2.02 -19.55
C PHE A 138 -1.08 2.64 -19.12
N PHE A 139 -1.09 3.90 -18.67
CA PHE A 139 -2.31 4.57 -18.20
C PHE A 139 -3.04 5.35 -19.30
N HIS A 140 -2.51 5.48 -20.51
CA HIS A 140 -3.14 6.27 -21.58
C HIS A 140 -4.52 5.74 -22.01
N GLY A 141 -4.78 4.43 -21.83
CA GLY A 141 -6.09 3.81 -22.09
C GLY A 141 -7.03 3.79 -20.87
N CYS A 142 -6.55 4.16 -19.68
CA CYS A 142 -7.26 4.00 -18.41
C CYS A 142 -8.01 5.26 -17.95
N TYR A 143 -7.98 6.35 -18.74
CA TYR A 143 -8.63 7.62 -18.40
C TYR A 143 -10.17 7.60 -18.40
N ARG A 144 -10.82 6.44 -18.57
CA ARG A 144 -12.16 6.25 -17.99
C ARG A 144 -12.05 6.04 -16.48
N MET A 145 -11.43 6.99 -15.80
CA MET A 145 -11.85 7.29 -14.44
C MET A 145 -13.29 7.80 -14.59
N PRO A 146 -14.32 7.14 -14.01
CA PRO A 146 -15.54 7.88 -13.73
C PRO A 146 -15.10 9.15 -13.00
N PRO A 147 -15.64 10.33 -13.37
CA PRO A 147 -15.26 11.58 -12.71
C PRO A 147 -15.26 11.32 -11.21
N THR A 148 -14.11 11.60 -10.57
CA THR A 148 -13.89 11.44 -9.14
C THR A 148 -15.18 11.82 -8.45
N VAL A 149 -15.84 10.84 -7.84
CA VAL A 149 -17.06 11.10 -7.07
C VAL A 149 -16.61 12.10 -6.03
N HIS A 150 -17.03 13.36 -6.18
CA HIS A 150 -16.85 14.36 -5.14
C HIS A 150 -17.41 13.73 -3.87
N LEU A 151 -16.53 13.49 -2.89
CA LEU A 151 -16.90 12.82 -1.64
C LEU A 151 -17.94 13.63 -0.84
N GLU A 152 -18.29 14.83 -1.30
CA GLU A 152 -19.27 15.71 -0.72
C GLU A 152 -20.69 15.52 -1.28
N ASP A 153 -20.88 14.89 -2.46
CA ASP A 153 -22.18 14.90 -3.15
C ASP A 153 -22.83 13.53 -3.37
N THR A 154 -22.46 12.47 -2.66
CA THR A 154 -23.15 11.17 -2.82
C THR A 154 -23.65 10.57 -1.53
N CYS A 155 -24.86 11.01 -1.18
CA CYS A 155 -25.78 10.25 -0.37
C CYS A 155 -26.04 8.87 -1.02
N CYS A 156 -25.62 7.83 -0.28
CA CYS A 156 -26.22 6.49 -0.21
C CYS A 156 -26.12 5.52 -1.41
N ASN A 157 -26.13 5.95 -2.67
CA ASN A 157 -26.43 4.99 -3.77
C ASN A 157 -25.23 4.29 -4.43
N ILE A 158 -23.98 4.76 -4.24
CA ILE A 158 -22.78 4.10 -4.80
C ILE A 158 -22.22 3.02 -3.85
N LEU A 159 -22.60 3.01 -2.56
CA LEU A 159 -22.07 2.04 -1.59
C LEU A 159 -22.44 0.58 -1.89
N ASN A 160 -23.41 0.33 -2.76
CA ASN A 160 -23.80 -1.03 -3.15
C ASN A 160 -23.02 -1.59 -4.34
N SER A 161 -22.26 -0.78 -5.08
CA SER A 161 -21.45 -1.24 -6.24
C SER A 161 -19.97 -1.48 -5.92
N VAL A 162 -19.50 -1.05 -4.74
CA VAL A 162 -18.11 -1.21 -4.32
C VAL A 162 -17.97 -2.47 -3.45
N PRO A 163 -16.91 -3.29 -3.64
CA PRO A 163 -16.67 -4.48 -2.82
C PRO A 163 -16.74 -4.20 -1.32
N LEU A 164 -17.27 -5.16 -0.55
CA LEU A 164 -17.59 -5.01 0.89
C LEU A 164 -16.42 -4.45 1.73
N VAL A 165 -15.18 -4.76 1.34
CA VAL A 165 -13.97 -4.29 2.01
C VAL A 165 -13.83 -2.77 2.02
N PHE A 166 -14.21 -2.09 0.94
CA PHE A 166 -14.14 -0.63 0.84
C PHE A 166 -15.27 0.05 1.65
N ARG A 167 -16.44 -0.60 1.72
CA ARG A 167 -17.54 -0.14 2.60
C ARG A 167 -17.12 -0.19 4.07
N ILE A 168 -16.50 -1.29 4.48
CA ILE A 168 -16.01 -1.49 5.85
C ILE A 168 -14.87 -0.50 6.17
N ALA A 169 -13.98 -0.24 5.21
CA ALA A 169 -12.92 0.75 5.35
C ALA A 169 -13.47 2.17 5.55
N ARG A 170 -14.42 2.61 4.72
CA ARG A 170 -15.09 3.92 4.86
C ARG A 170 -15.83 4.03 6.19
N GLN A 171 -16.56 2.99 6.59
CA GLN A 171 -17.31 2.99 7.84
C GLN A 171 -16.38 3.08 9.06
N ARG A 172 -15.21 2.45 9.00
CA ARG A 172 -14.16 2.61 10.03
C ARG A 172 -13.60 4.03 10.09
N GLU A 173 -13.42 4.69 8.95
CA GLU A 173 -12.91 6.06 8.91
C GLU A 173 -13.94 7.06 9.48
N LEU A 174 -15.21 6.93 9.10
CA LEU A 174 -16.31 7.71 9.67
C LEU A 174 -16.45 7.49 11.20
N LEU A 175 -16.20 6.27 11.69
CA LEU A 175 -16.18 5.97 13.12
C LEU A 175 -14.99 6.61 13.87
N LYS A 176 -13.87 6.88 13.20
CA LYS A 176 -12.76 7.64 13.79
C LYS A 176 -13.08 9.12 13.85
N GLU A 177 -13.67 9.65 12.78
CA GLU A 177 -14.03 11.07 12.67
C GLU A 177 -15.11 11.45 13.69
N THR A 178 -16.13 10.60 13.87
CA THR A 178 -17.15 10.76 14.92
C THR A 178 -16.62 10.60 16.34
N ARG A 179 -15.53 9.87 16.56
CA ARG A 179 -14.83 9.81 17.87
C ARG A 179 -13.99 11.06 18.12
N SER A 180 -13.34 11.60 17.08
CA SER A 180 -12.57 12.84 17.18
C SER A 180 -13.47 14.04 17.46
N LEU A 181 -14.65 14.09 16.84
CA LEU A 181 -15.64 15.13 17.10
C LEU A 181 -16.23 15.06 18.52
N ARG A 182 -16.42 13.87 19.09
CA ARG A 182 -16.85 13.73 20.50
C ARG A 182 -15.78 14.16 21.51
N SER A 183 -14.49 14.01 21.20
CA SER A 183 -13.43 14.49 22.10
C SER A 183 -13.25 16.01 22.09
N CYS A 184 -13.73 16.71 21.05
CA CYS A 184 -13.66 18.16 20.97
C CYS A 184 -14.84 18.88 21.65
N VAL A 185 -15.91 18.18 22.03
CA VAL A 185 -17.13 18.79 22.61
C VAL A 185 -17.17 18.70 24.15
N SER A 186 -16.18 18.09 24.80
CA SER A 186 -16.09 18.05 26.28
C SER A 186 -15.22 19.17 26.86
N GLY A 187 -15.54 20.42 26.52
CA GLY A 187 -14.84 21.59 27.06
C GLY A 187 -15.47 22.92 26.69
N SER A 188 -16.56 23.30 27.37
CA SER A 188 -16.92 24.68 27.79
C SER A 188 -18.44 24.81 28.04
N GLU A 189 -18.75 24.96 29.33
CA GLU A 189 -19.80 25.73 30.04
C GLU A 189 -21.25 25.94 29.52
N ARG A 190 -22.14 25.97 30.53
CA ARG A 190 -23.62 26.05 30.54
C ARG A 190 -24.15 27.45 30.16
N VAL A 191 -25.33 27.54 29.51
CA VAL A 191 -26.51 28.37 29.87
C VAL A 191 -27.78 27.78 29.20
N ASP A 192 -28.91 27.98 29.88
CA ASP A 192 -30.29 27.46 29.83
C ASP A 192 -31.15 27.45 28.53
N ALA A 193 -32.20 26.61 28.66
CA ALA A 193 -33.60 26.78 28.23
C ALA A 193 -34.10 26.16 26.90
N SER A 194 -34.97 25.15 27.12
CA SER A 194 -36.27 24.90 26.46
C SER A 194 -36.37 24.09 25.16
N GLU A 195 -37.24 23.06 25.27
CA GLU A 195 -38.01 22.31 24.24
C GLU A 195 -37.44 20.98 23.67
N ASP A 196 -37.89 19.88 24.29
CA ASP A 196 -38.13 18.53 23.74
C ASP A 196 -39.15 18.56 22.57
N PRO A 197 -39.38 17.53 21.69
CA PRO A 197 -39.26 16.08 21.97
C PRO A 197 -39.06 15.14 20.73
N ILE A 198 -37.92 14.45 20.53
CA ILE A 198 -37.92 13.18 19.75
C ILE A 198 -36.94 12.17 20.35
N HIS A 199 -37.34 11.56 21.45
CA HIS A 199 -36.79 10.30 21.91
C HIS A 199 -37.95 9.32 22.13
N LYS A 200 -38.32 8.59 21.06
CA LYS A 200 -38.99 7.27 21.08
C LYS A 200 -39.45 6.89 19.67
N LEU A 201 -38.55 6.34 18.86
CA LEU A 201 -38.88 5.23 17.95
C LEU A 201 -37.63 4.35 17.78
N LEU A 202 -37.22 3.74 18.89
CA LEU A 202 -36.53 2.46 18.84
C LEU A 202 -37.62 1.38 18.70
N LEU A 203 -37.88 0.92 17.48
CA LEU A 203 -38.42 -0.43 17.25
C LEU A 203 -37.86 -0.95 15.90
N ASN A 204 -36.98 -1.95 16.01
CA ASN A 204 -36.55 -2.89 14.97
C ASN A 204 -37.71 -3.33 14.05
N PRO A 205 -37.53 -3.83 12.79
CA PRO A 205 -36.51 -4.81 12.41
C PRO A 205 -36.09 -4.83 10.91
N PHE A 206 -35.21 -5.77 10.56
CA PHE A 206 -34.99 -6.31 9.21
C PHE A 206 -36.29 -6.43 8.39
N VAL A 207 -36.46 -5.60 7.35
CA VAL A 207 -37.29 -5.89 6.17
C VAL A 207 -36.71 -5.08 5.00
N PHE A 208 -35.98 -5.73 4.09
CA PHE A 208 -36.02 -5.46 2.64
C PHE A 208 -35.13 -6.49 1.92
N LEU A 209 -35.68 -7.70 1.76
CA LEU A 209 -35.32 -8.64 0.70
C LEU A 209 -36.65 -9.05 0.06
N LYS A 210 -36.86 -8.64 -1.18
CA LYS A 210 -37.82 -9.23 -2.10
C LYS A 210 -37.05 -9.57 -3.37
#